data_AF-A0A7X8T5B1-F1
#
_entry.id   AF-A0A7X8T5B1-F1
#
_cell.length_a   1.000
_cell.length_b   1.000
_cell.length_c   1.000
_cell.angle_alpha   90.00
_cell.angle_beta   90.00
_cell.angle_gamma   90.00
#
_symmetry.space_group_name_H-M   'P 1'
#
loop_
_entity.id
_entity.type
_entity.pdbx_description
1 polymer ?
#
loop_
_entity_poly.entity_id
_entity_poly.type
_entity_poly.pdbx_seq_one_letter_code
_entity_poly.pdbx_strand_id
1 'polypeptide(L)'
;MEIVQFPPGDPPRLRIVETDREMEEFQFNQVLSAADRLALVNRDLMSAICRLRHHDPLHEGDALIDGETLRAALPAIVNLINLCSSNRDADLSRAVRQWLQVNGE
;
A
#
# COMPACT_ATOMS: atom_id res chain seq x y z
N MET A 1 36.01 -27.96 34.69
CA MET A 1 34.80 -27.33 35.23
C MET A 1 33.80 -27.29 34.09
N GLU A 2 32.89 -28.27 34.04
CA GLU A 2 31.90 -28.39 32.97
C GLU A 2 30.63 -27.63 33.39
N ILE A 3 30.25 -26.63 32.59
CA ILE A 3 29.03 -25.85 32.81
C ILE A 3 27.91 -26.59 32.09
N VAL A 4 27.04 -27.27 32.85
CA VAL A 4 25.84 -27.92 32.33
C VAL A 4 24.69 -26.90 32.37
N GLN A 5 24.23 -26.43 31.21
CA GLN A 5 22.96 -25.69 31.13
C GLN A 5 21.80 -26.68 31.11
N PHE A 6 20.89 -26.54 32.08
CA PHE A 6 19.58 -27.20 32.14
C PHE A 6 18.56 -26.16 32.63
N PRO A 7 17.30 -26.16 32.14
CA PRO A 7 16.69 -27.23 31.36
C PRO A 7 17.03 -27.18 29.86
N PRO A 8 16.93 -28.32 29.16
CA PRO A 8 17.07 -28.39 27.72
C PRO A 8 15.87 -27.60 27.19
N GLY A 9 16.12 -26.40 26.66
CA GLY A 9 15.08 -25.70 25.93
C GLY A 9 14.65 -26.62 24.80
N ASP A 10 13.38 -27.04 24.82
CA ASP A 10 12.79 -27.74 23.68
C ASP A 10 13.18 -27.00 22.40
N PRO A 11 13.62 -27.69 21.34
CA PRO A 11 13.88 -27.02 20.07
C PRO A 11 12.62 -26.26 19.68
N PRO A 12 12.71 -24.99 19.27
CA PRO A 12 11.55 -24.18 18.94
C PRO A 12 10.73 -24.93 17.90
N ARG A 13 9.59 -25.47 18.32
CA ARG A 13 8.65 -26.11 17.41
C ARG A 13 8.05 -24.99 16.60
N LEU A 14 8.48 -24.86 15.34
CA LEU A 14 7.80 -24.06 14.34
C LEU A 14 6.36 -24.58 14.27
N ARG A 15 5.44 -23.91 14.97
CA ARG A 15 4.02 -24.08 14.73
C ARG A 15 3.79 -23.55 13.32
N ILE A 16 3.36 -24.44 12.43
CA ILE A 16 2.69 -24.02 11.20
C ILE A 16 1.40 -23.38 11.70
N VAL A 17 1.45 -22.06 11.89
CA VAL A 17 0.27 -21.21 12.06
C VAL A 17 -0.58 -21.41 10.80
N GLU A 18 -1.90 -21.34 10.91
CA GLU A 18 -2.86 -21.45 9.80
C GLU A 18 -2.64 -20.29 8.79
N THR A 19 -1.52 -20.34 8.07
CA THR A 19 -0.99 -19.27 7.22
C THR A 19 -1.91 -18.96 6.06
N ASP A 20 -2.72 -19.92 5.61
CA ASP A 20 -3.57 -19.75 4.45
C ASP A 20 -4.75 -18.81 4.76
N ARG A 21 -5.37 -18.95 5.94
CA ARG A 21 -6.49 -18.09 6.34
C ARG A 21 -6.04 -16.66 6.66
N GLU A 22 -4.88 -16.53 7.32
CA GLU A 22 -4.27 -15.21 7.58
C GLU A 22 -3.83 -14.53 6.27
N MET A 23 -3.36 -15.30 5.29
CA MET A 23 -2.96 -14.77 3.99
C MET A 23 -4.16 -14.36 3.13
N GLU A 24 -5.27 -15.11 3.15
CA GLU A 24 -6.53 -14.72 2.49
C GLU A 24 -7.10 -13.42 3.07
N GLU A 25 -7.14 -13.30 4.40
CA GLU A 25 -7.60 -12.09 5.08
C GLU A 25 -6.69 -10.89 4.78
N PHE A 26 -5.38 -11.10 4.79
CA PHE A 26 -4.42 -10.07 4.36
C PHE A 26 -4.69 -9.64 2.91
N GLN A 27 -4.84 -10.58 1.98
CA GLN A 27 -5.09 -10.27 0.57
C GLN A 27 -6.38 -9.47 0.40
N PHE A 28 -7.45 -9.91 1.07
CA PHE A 28 -8.73 -9.21 1.06
C PHE A 28 -8.61 -7.77 1.55
N ASN A 29 -7.96 -7.55 2.70
CA ASN A 29 -7.77 -6.22 3.27
C ASN A 29 -6.93 -5.31 2.37
N GLN A 30 -5.91 -5.84 1.69
CA GLN A 30 -5.12 -5.08 0.73
C GLN A 30 -5.97 -4.65 -0.48
N VAL A 31 -6.75 -5.56 -1.05
CA VAL A 31 -7.63 -5.26 -2.19
C VAL A 31 -8.69 -4.23 -1.80
N LEU A 32 -9.34 -4.41 -0.65
CA LEU A 32 -10.37 -3.50 -0.16
C LEU A 32 -9.80 -2.09 0.05
N SER A 33 -8.67 -1.98 0.76
CA SER A 33 -8.03 -0.69 1.01
C SER A 33 -7.52 -0.02 -0.28
N ALA A 34 -7.05 -0.81 -1.26
CA ALA A 34 -6.68 -0.27 -2.57
C ALA A 34 -7.90 0.25 -3.33
N ALA A 35 -9.01 -0.48 -3.31
CA ALA A 35 -10.24 -0.11 -3.99
C ALA A 35 -10.82 1.21 -3.46
N ASP A 36 -10.91 1.39 -2.14
CA ASP A 36 -11.42 2.61 -1.52
C ASP A 36 -10.61 3.84 -1.95
N ARG A 37 -9.28 3.72 -1.93
CA ARG A 37 -8.37 4.80 -2.33
C ARG A 37 -8.45 5.11 -3.83
N LEU A 38 -8.52 4.07 -4.67
CA LEU A 38 -8.70 4.24 -6.11
C LEU A 38 -10.06 4.85 -6.47
N ALA A 39 -11.10 4.63 -5.66
CA ALA A 39 -12.39 5.28 -5.86
C ALA A 39 -12.30 6.80 -5.67
N LEU A 40 -11.54 7.26 -4.67
CA LEU A 40 -11.26 8.69 -4.47
C LEU A 40 -10.47 9.28 -5.64
N VAL A 41 -9.41 8.59 -6.06
CA VAL A 41 -8.60 9.00 -7.22
C VAL A 41 -9.46 9.11 -8.48
N ASN A 42 -10.31 8.12 -8.73
CA ASN A 42 -11.19 8.12 -9.88
C ASN A 42 -12.22 9.25 -9.81
N ARG A 43 -12.77 9.55 -8.63
CA ARG A 43 -13.67 10.69 -8.43
C ARG A 43 -12.98 12.00 -8.80
N ASP A 44 -11.76 12.22 -8.33
CA ASP A 44 -11.01 13.45 -8.59
C ASP A 44 -10.63 13.59 -10.08
N LEU A 45 -10.22 12.49 -10.72
CA LEU A 45 -9.98 12.43 -12.16
C LEU A 45 -11.24 12.75 -12.97
N MET A 46 -12.38 12.15 -12.61
CA MET A 46 -13.65 12.40 -13.27
C MET A 46 -14.11 13.87 -13.11
N SER A 47 -13.88 14.46 -11.94
CA SER A 47 -14.13 15.89 -11.71
C SER A 47 -13.31 16.76 -12.66
N ALA A 48 -12.00 16.49 -12.78
CA ALA A 48 -11.15 17.22 -13.71
C ALA A 48 -11.52 17.02 -15.18
N ILE A 49 -11.86 15.80 -15.58
CA ILE A 49 -12.37 15.51 -16.94
C ILE A 49 -13.61 16.37 -17.23
N CYS A 50 -14.56 16.44 -16.29
CA CYS A 50 -15.75 17.27 -16.45
C CYS A 50 -15.40 18.75 -16.66
N ARG A 51 -14.49 19.30 -15.84
CA ARG A 51 -14.08 20.71 -15.96
C ARG A 51 -13.41 20.99 -17.30
N LEU A 52 -12.45 20.15 -17.69
CA LEU A 52 -11.76 20.26 -18.98
C LEU A 52 -12.74 20.15 -20.16
N ARG A 53 -13.74 19.27 -20.07
CA ARG A 53 -14.80 19.14 -21.09
C ARG A 53 -15.65 20.41 -21.22
N HIS A 54 -15.79 21.17 -20.14
CA HIS A 54 -16.52 22.43 -20.12
C HIS A 54 -15.61 23.66 -20.37
N HIS A 55 -14.39 23.44 -20.87
CA HIS A 55 -13.38 24.47 -21.13
C HIS A 55 -12.97 25.28 -19.90
N ASP A 56 -13.14 24.70 -18.71
CA ASP A 56 -12.66 25.24 -17.45
C ASP A 56 -11.27 24.63 -17.14
N PRO A 57 -10.18 25.43 -17.17
CA PRO A 57 -8.85 24.92 -16.90
C PRO A 57 -8.67 24.55 -15.42
N LEU A 58 -7.69 23.67 -15.17
CA LEU A 58 -7.31 23.31 -13.81
C LEU A 58 -6.51 24.47 -13.18
N HIS A 59 -6.75 24.72 -11.90
CA HIS A 59 -6.17 25.81 -11.13
C HIS A 59 -5.52 25.31 -9.84
N GLU A 60 -4.70 26.17 -9.23
CA GLU A 60 -4.22 25.97 -7.85
C GLU A 60 -5.43 25.84 -6.92
N GLY A 61 -5.46 24.79 -6.08
CA GLY A 61 -6.64 24.38 -5.31
C GLY A 61 -7.34 23.12 -5.84
N ASP A 62 -6.97 22.66 -7.04
CA ASP A 62 -7.49 21.41 -7.59
C ASP A 62 -6.69 20.21 -7.08
N ALA A 63 -7.38 19.16 -6.62
CA ALA A 63 -6.77 17.95 -6.07
C ALA A 63 -5.67 17.32 -6.94
N LEU A 64 -5.80 17.45 -8.27
CA LEU A 64 -4.80 17.00 -9.24
C LEU A 64 -3.55 17.87 -9.31
N ILE A 65 -3.71 19.19 -9.23
CA ILE A 65 -2.62 20.16 -9.28
C ILE A 65 -1.87 20.19 -7.94
N ASP A 66 -2.62 20.14 -6.84
CA ASP A 66 -2.09 20.20 -5.48
C ASP A 66 -1.51 18.85 -5.01
N GLY A 67 -1.65 17.79 -5.84
CA GLY A 67 -1.09 16.47 -5.57
C GLY A 67 -1.86 15.63 -4.54
N GLU A 68 -3.05 16.06 -4.13
CA GLU A 68 -3.94 15.28 -3.26
C GLU A 68 -4.37 13.97 -3.92
N THR A 69 -4.66 14.00 -5.23
CA THR A 69 -4.97 12.80 -6.00
C THR A 69 -3.80 11.81 -6.00
N LEU A 70 -2.56 12.31 -6.05
CA LEU A 70 -1.36 11.47 -5.95
C LEU A 70 -1.17 10.91 -4.53
N ARG A 71 -1.44 11.71 -3.49
CA ARG A 71 -1.45 11.24 -2.08
C ARG A 71 -2.44 10.12 -1.85
N ALA A 72 -3.61 10.17 -2.50
CA ALA A 72 -4.60 9.10 -2.41
C ALA A 72 -4.18 7.85 -3.21
N ALA A 73 -3.54 8.02 -4.38
CA ALA A 73 -3.16 6.92 -5.26
C ALA A 73 -1.99 6.07 -4.73
N LEU A 74 -0.97 6.70 -4.15
CA LEU A 74 0.28 6.01 -3.78
C LEU A 74 0.09 4.87 -2.76
N PRO A 75 -0.74 5.01 -1.71
CA PRO A 75 -0.97 3.90 -0.79
C PRO A 75 -1.77 2.75 -1.43
N ALA A 76 -2.65 3.04 -2.40
CA ALA A 76 -3.30 1.97 -3.17
C ALA A 76 -2.27 1.18 -3.99
N ILE A 77 -1.31 1.87 -4.59
CA ILE A 77 -0.20 1.25 -5.33
C ILE A 77 0.65 0.38 -4.40
N VAL A 78 0.93 0.81 -3.16
CA VAL A 78 1.64 -0.04 -2.17
C VAL A 78 0.88 -1.33 -1.88
N ASN A 79 -0.44 -1.24 -1.66
CA ASN A 79 -1.26 -2.42 -1.38
C ASN A 79 -1.22 -3.42 -2.55
N LEU A 80 -1.28 -2.92 -3.79
CA LEU A 80 -1.16 -3.74 -4.99
C LEU A 80 0.24 -4.36 -5.13
N ILE A 81 1.31 -3.59 -4.88
CA ILE A 81 2.69 -4.08 -4.90
C ILE A 81 2.88 -5.21 -3.87
N ASN A 82 2.32 -5.05 -2.66
CA ASN A 82 2.39 -6.07 -1.61
C ASN A 82 1.75 -7.39 -2.04
N LEU A 83 0.69 -7.35 -2.86
CA LEU A 83 0.05 -8.53 -3.43
C LEU A 83 0.89 -9.16 -4.56
N CYS A 84 1.46 -8.34 -5.45
CA CYS A 84 2.22 -8.82 -6.60
C CYS A 84 3.50 -9.58 -6.23
N SER A 85 4.04 -9.39 -5.01
CA SER A 85 5.11 -10.19 -4.41
C SER A 85 6.28 -10.53 -5.36
N SER A 86 6.62 -9.59 -6.25
CA SER A 86 7.61 -9.75 -7.30
C SER A 86 8.75 -8.75 -7.14
N ASN A 87 9.98 -9.23 -7.27
CA ASN A 87 11.18 -8.38 -7.27
C ASN A 87 11.23 -7.39 -8.44
N ARG A 88 10.36 -7.55 -9.44
CA ARG A 88 10.27 -6.66 -10.59
C ARG A 88 9.92 -5.22 -10.19
N ASP A 89 9.18 -5.07 -9.09
CA ASP A 89 8.67 -3.78 -8.64
C ASP A 89 9.45 -3.22 -7.44
N ALA A 90 10.63 -3.77 -7.13
CA ALA A 90 11.40 -3.40 -5.95
C ALA A 90 11.80 -1.90 -5.91
N ASP A 91 12.21 -1.34 -7.05
CA ASP A 91 12.57 0.08 -7.14
C ASP A 91 11.34 0.99 -7.06
N LEU A 92 10.23 0.58 -7.68
CA LEU A 92 8.95 1.28 -7.57
C LEU A 92 8.43 1.26 -6.12
N SER A 93 8.48 0.10 -5.47
CA SER A 93 8.13 -0.07 -4.05
C SER A 93 8.97 0.84 -3.16
N ARG A 94 10.29 0.89 -3.38
CA ARG A 94 11.20 1.77 -2.62
C ARG A 94 10.83 3.24 -2.83
N ALA A 95 10.66 3.66 -4.07
CA ALA A 95 10.33 5.05 -4.40
C ALA A 95 8.98 5.48 -3.80
N VAL A 96 7.94 4.66 -3.93
CA VAL A 96 6.60 4.93 -3.38
C VAL A 96 6.65 4.98 -1.86
N ARG A 97 7.33 4.04 -1.19
CA ARG A 97 7.46 4.04 0.27
C ARG A 97 8.26 5.23 0.79
N GLN A 98 9.35 5.59 0.13
CA GLN A 98 10.14 6.77 0.50
C GLN A 98 9.32 8.05 0.36
N TRP A 99 8.54 8.17 -0.72
CA TRP A 99 7.67 9.31 -0.90
C TRP A 99 6.60 9.38 0.21
N LEU A 100 5.97 8.25 0.54
CA LEU A 100 4.99 8.16 1.62
C LEU A 100 5.58 8.47 2.99
N GLN A 101 6.83 8.11 3.26
CA GLN A 101 7.50 8.48 4.52
C GLN A 101 7.74 9.98 4.65
N VAL A 102 7.94 10.68 3.54
CA VAL A 102 8.20 12.13 3.53
C VAL A 102 6.90 12.93 3.51
N ASN A 103 5.84 12.39 2.92
CA ASN A 103 4.62 13.14 2.58
C ASN A 103 3.32 12.55 3.16
N GLY A 104 3.37 11.37 3.77
CA GLY A 104 2.29 10.75 4.53
C GLY A 104 2.65 10.74 6.02
N GLU A 105 1.66 10.93 6.88
CA GLU A 105 1.82 10.80 8.34
C GLU A 105 2.29 9.39 8.76
#